data_AF-A0A7W0A8A1-F1
#
_entry.id   AF-A0A7W0A8A1-F1
#
_cell.length_a   1.000
_cell.length_b   1.000
_cell.length_c   1.000
_cell.angle_alpha   90.00
_cell.angle_beta   90.00
_cell.angle_gamma   90.00
#
_symmetry.space_group_name_H-M   'P 1'
#
loop_
_entity.id
_entity.type
_entity.pdbx_description
1 polymer ?
#
loop_
_entity_poly.entity_id
_entity_poly.type
_entity_poly.pdbx_seq_one_letter_code
_entity_poly.pdbx_strand_id
1 'polypeptide(L)'
;MASYVFARICDERHRTREDALADVVQLVRDEYYYTRNEAPPKIMRRTPMIGIGGYGGRGLFILGHCAGLDWEQLPDGYRPYLHRIDVIWDGAVYGGDYDRVMEGVTKFNERSWTSATQGDFALVQSRVLEGDVVARVKDDPVLPWAR
;
A
#
# COMPACT_ATOMS: atom_id res chain seq x y z
N MET A 1 -9.28 17.88 -4.58
CA MET A 1 -10.00 16.82 -3.85
C MET A 1 -9.05 15.64 -3.74
N ALA A 2 -8.67 15.20 -2.54
CA ALA A 2 -7.59 14.22 -2.37
C ALA A 2 -8.02 12.86 -2.91
N SER A 3 -7.42 12.45 -4.03
CA SER A 3 -7.42 11.09 -4.54
C SER A 3 -6.47 10.26 -3.69
N TYR A 4 -6.97 9.21 -3.08
CA TYR A 4 -6.13 8.22 -2.41
C TYR A 4 -5.33 7.40 -3.44
N VAL A 5 -4.30 6.69 -2.98
CA VAL A 5 -3.45 5.85 -3.86
C VAL A 5 -3.53 4.40 -3.41
N PHE A 6 -3.87 3.53 -4.34
CA PHE A 6 -3.61 2.10 -4.21
C PHE A 6 -2.17 1.81 -4.61
N ALA A 7 -1.42 1.19 -3.70
CA ALA A 7 -0.03 0.81 -3.89
C ALA A 7 0.05 -0.70 -3.96
N ARG A 8 0.52 -1.25 -5.09
CA ARG A 8 0.86 -2.68 -5.13
C ARG A 8 2.20 -2.86 -4.43
N ILE A 9 2.20 -3.55 -3.30
CA ILE A 9 3.38 -3.66 -2.42
C ILE A 9 4.14 -4.98 -2.57
N CYS A 10 3.50 -6.04 -3.05
CA CYS A 10 4.18 -7.30 -3.37
C CYS A 10 4.18 -7.57 -4.88
N ASP A 11 5.28 -8.16 -5.35
CA ASP A 11 5.49 -8.48 -6.74
C ASP A 11 5.59 -9.99 -7.02
N GLU A 12 5.78 -10.35 -8.29
CA GLU A 12 5.83 -11.74 -8.76
C GLU A 12 6.98 -12.59 -8.19
N ARG A 13 7.97 -11.99 -7.52
CA ARG A 13 9.04 -12.74 -6.84
C ARG A 13 8.53 -13.43 -5.57
N HIS A 14 7.52 -12.87 -4.91
CA HIS A 14 6.95 -13.42 -3.68
C HIS A 14 5.88 -14.46 -4.02
N ARG A 15 6.29 -15.73 -4.10
CA ARG A 15 5.42 -16.84 -4.53
C ARG A 15 4.57 -17.42 -3.40
N THR A 16 5.02 -17.29 -2.17
CA THR A 16 4.33 -17.78 -0.97
C THR A 16 3.73 -16.63 -0.17
N ARG A 17 2.79 -16.95 0.71
CA ARG A 17 2.20 -15.96 1.61
C ARG A 17 3.21 -15.50 2.66
N GLU A 18 4.06 -16.41 3.11
CA GLU A 18 5.10 -16.18 4.10
C GLU A 18 6.16 -15.20 3.59
N ASP A 19 6.64 -15.38 2.35
CA ASP A 19 7.59 -14.46 1.72
C ASP A 19 6.98 -13.06 1.57
N ALA A 20 5.73 -13.01 1.10
CA ALA A 20 5.02 -11.75 0.93
C ALA A 20 4.80 -11.04 2.29
N LEU A 21 4.42 -11.79 3.33
CA LEU A 21 4.21 -11.21 4.66
C LEU A 21 5.52 -10.65 5.23
N ALA A 22 6.64 -11.36 5.08
CA ALA A 22 7.94 -10.88 5.54
C ALA A 22 8.34 -9.55 4.87
N ASP A 23 8.14 -9.44 3.55
CA ASP A 23 8.41 -8.23 2.78
C ASP A 23 7.49 -7.06 3.18
N VAL A 24 6.19 -7.33 3.37
CA VAL A 24 5.22 -6.31 3.83
C VAL A 24 5.58 -5.81 5.23
N VAL A 25 5.98 -6.71 6.15
CA VAL A 25 6.46 -6.33 7.47
C VAL A 25 7.69 -5.44 7.37
N GLN A 26 8.62 -5.75 6.46
CA GLN A 26 9.81 -4.95 6.22
C GLN A 26 9.46 -3.55 5.68
N LEU A 27 8.55 -3.47 4.71
CA LEU A 27 7.98 -2.21 4.21
C LEU A 27 7.40 -1.33 5.32
N VAL A 28 6.64 -1.93 6.24
CA VAL A 28 6.05 -1.23 7.39
C VAL A 28 7.11 -0.71 8.37
N ARG A 29 8.23 -1.44 8.54
CA ARG A 29 9.37 -1.01 9.36
C ARG A 29 10.16 0.11 8.72
N ASP A 30 10.41 -0.01 7.42
CA ASP A 30 11.27 0.91 6.69
C ASP A 30 10.55 2.22 6.34
N GLU A 31 9.21 2.25 6.41
CA GLU A 31 8.39 3.45 6.14
C GLU A 31 8.60 4.03 4.73
N TYR A 32 8.76 3.15 3.75
CA TYR A 32 8.85 3.52 2.34
C TYR A 32 7.73 2.88 1.52
N TYR A 33 7.45 3.46 0.36
CA TYR A 33 6.80 2.77 -0.75
C TYR A 33 7.74 2.77 -1.96
N TYR A 34 7.93 1.59 -2.56
CA TYR A 34 8.79 1.38 -3.71
C TYR A 34 7.96 1.24 -4.98
N THR A 35 8.40 1.84 -6.08
CA THR A 35 7.76 1.70 -7.40
C THR A 35 8.75 1.31 -8.47
N ARG A 36 8.26 0.54 -9.45
CA ARG A 36 8.99 0.11 -10.64
C ARG A 36 8.80 1.07 -11.82
N ASN A 37 7.95 2.08 -11.66
CA ASN A 37 7.66 3.02 -12.74
C ASN A 37 8.89 3.89 -13.03
N GLU A 38 9.24 4.04 -14.30
CA GLU A 38 10.27 4.98 -14.76
C GLU A 38 9.89 6.43 -14.44
N ALA A 39 8.60 6.77 -14.57
CA ALA A 39 8.03 8.03 -14.12
C ALA A 39 7.12 7.76 -12.90
N PRO A 40 7.55 8.10 -11.67
CA PRO A 40 6.73 7.89 -10.51
C PRO A 40 5.50 8.81 -10.53
N PRO A 41 4.41 8.43 -9.84
CA PRO A 41 3.26 9.31 -9.72
C PRO A 41 3.50 10.65 -9.06
N LYS A 42 2.62 11.59 -9.41
CA LYS A 42 2.32 12.74 -8.55
C LYS A 42 1.47 12.31 -7.35
N ILE A 43 2.14 11.94 -6.26
CA ILE A 43 1.52 11.75 -4.94
C ILE A 43 1.85 12.98 -4.10
N MET A 44 0.87 13.56 -3.42
CA MET A 44 1.10 14.68 -2.51
C MET A 44 1.32 14.17 -1.10
N ARG A 45 1.96 14.98 -0.26
CA ARG A 45 2.03 14.73 1.18
C ARG A 45 0.63 14.56 1.76
N ARG A 46 0.50 13.66 2.72
CA ARG A 46 -0.76 13.25 3.39
C ARG A 46 -1.77 12.57 2.47
N THR A 47 -1.41 12.23 1.23
CA THR A 47 -2.27 11.38 0.40
C THR A 47 -2.45 10.03 1.09
N PRO A 48 -3.69 9.60 1.37
CA PRO A 48 -3.96 8.28 1.94
C PRO A 48 -3.53 7.17 0.99
N MET A 49 -2.96 6.10 1.56
CA MET A 49 -2.44 4.96 0.81
C MET A 49 -3.00 3.65 1.33
N ILE A 50 -3.37 2.75 0.41
CA ILE A 50 -3.74 1.37 0.69
C ILE A 50 -2.75 0.49 -0.05
N GLY A 51 -1.89 -0.20 0.70
CA GLY A 51 -0.99 -1.20 0.17
C GLY A 51 -1.72 -2.52 -0.03
N ILE A 52 -1.67 -3.09 -1.24
CA ILE A 52 -2.28 -4.37 -1.58
C ILE A 52 -1.20 -5.37 -2.00
N GLY A 53 -1.20 -6.53 -1.36
CA GLY A 53 -0.32 -7.63 -1.75
C GLY A 53 -0.75 -8.22 -3.10
N GLY A 54 0.20 -8.34 -4.02
CA GLY A 54 0.03 -9.09 -5.26
C GLY A 54 0.54 -10.53 -5.14
N TYR A 55 0.13 -11.40 -6.09
CA TYR A 55 0.59 -12.79 -6.21
C TYR A 55 0.53 -13.57 -4.89
N GLY A 56 1.66 -14.03 -4.31
CA GLY A 56 1.69 -14.74 -3.02
C GLY A 56 1.14 -13.93 -1.85
N GLY A 57 1.13 -12.60 -1.96
CA GLY A 57 0.54 -11.67 -0.99
C GLY A 57 -0.93 -11.35 -1.20
N ARG A 58 -1.64 -12.00 -2.14
CA ARG A 58 -3.07 -11.72 -2.37
C ARG A 58 -3.85 -11.86 -1.05
N GLY A 59 -4.63 -10.83 -0.72
CA GLY A 59 -5.38 -10.75 0.53
C GLY A 59 -4.59 -10.23 1.73
N LEU A 60 -3.37 -9.73 1.53
CA LEU A 60 -2.64 -8.92 2.52
C LEU A 60 -2.81 -7.44 2.21
N PHE A 61 -3.00 -6.64 3.25
CA PHE A 61 -3.24 -5.21 3.17
C PHE A 61 -2.48 -4.44 4.26
N ILE A 62 -2.09 -3.20 3.94
CA ILE A 62 -1.59 -2.22 4.90
C ILE A 62 -2.21 -0.86 4.61
N LEU A 63 -2.39 -0.04 5.64
CA LEU A 63 -2.91 1.32 5.51
C LEU A 63 -1.81 2.31 5.84
N GLY A 64 -1.81 3.48 5.21
CA GLY A 64 -0.79 4.49 5.48
C GLY A 64 -1.09 5.82 4.82
N HIS A 65 -0.09 6.70 4.82
CA HIS A 65 -0.14 7.95 4.09
C HIS A 65 1.24 8.38 3.63
N CYS A 66 1.29 9.04 2.48
CA CYS A 66 2.53 9.61 1.96
C CYS A 66 3.05 10.70 2.91
N ALA A 67 4.27 10.52 3.43
CA ALA A 67 4.93 11.49 4.30
C ALA A 67 5.94 12.36 3.52
N GLY A 68 6.44 11.84 2.40
CA GLY A 68 7.38 12.50 1.51
C GLY A 68 6.74 13.56 0.60
N LEU A 69 7.60 14.38 0.01
CA LEU A 69 7.24 15.36 -1.03
C LEU A 69 7.81 14.98 -2.39
N ASP A 70 8.95 14.30 -2.39
CA ASP A 70 9.72 13.97 -3.58
C ASP A 70 10.01 12.47 -3.65
N TRP A 71 10.06 11.95 -4.87
CA TRP A 71 10.50 10.59 -5.13
C TRP A 71 12.02 10.54 -5.19
N GLU A 72 12.61 9.67 -4.39
CA GLU A 72 14.04 9.37 -4.45
C GLU A 72 14.30 8.32 -5.54
N GLN A 73 15.26 8.59 -6.44
CA GLN A 73 15.73 7.60 -7.40
C GLN A 73 16.68 6.61 -6.71
N LEU A 74 16.41 5.32 -6.91
CA LEU A 74 17.21 4.25 -6.32
C LEU A 74 18.39 3.87 -7.20
N PRO A 75 19.51 3.41 -6.61
CA PRO A 75 20.61 2.86 -7.37
C PRO A 75 20.27 1.47 -7.93
N ASP A 76 21.03 1.02 -8.95
CA ASP A 76 20.75 -0.22 -9.70
C ASP A 76 20.64 -1.50 -8.84
N GLY A 77 21.24 -1.52 -7.65
CA GLY A 77 21.15 -2.65 -6.71
C GLY A 77 19.74 -2.95 -6.20
N TYR A 78 18.79 -2.02 -6.36
CA TYR A 78 17.39 -2.15 -5.89
C TYR A 78 16.43 -2.66 -6.95
N ARG A 79 16.92 -3.02 -8.15
CA ARG A 79 16.08 -3.56 -9.23
C ARG A 79 15.19 -4.72 -8.70
N PRO A 80 13.91 -4.76 -9.10
CA PRO A 80 13.28 -3.99 -10.17
C PRO A 80 12.74 -2.62 -9.74
N TYR A 81 12.89 -2.20 -8.49
CA TYR A 81 12.41 -0.90 -8.04
C TYR A 81 13.35 0.22 -8.50
N LEU A 82 12.75 1.31 -8.98
CA LEU A 82 13.47 2.46 -9.53
C LEU A 82 13.38 3.68 -8.63
N HIS A 83 12.28 3.81 -7.89
CA HIS A 83 12.05 4.96 -7.01
C HIS A 83 11.43 4.53 -5.69
N ARG A 84 11.65 5.34 -4.64
CA ARG A 84 10.92 5.25 -3.38
C ARG A 84 10.43 6.61 -2.90
N ILE A 85 9.44 6.60 -2.02
CA ILE A 85 8.95 7.78 -1.31
C ILE A 85 8.64 7.41 0.15
N ASP A 86 8.84 8.35 1.07
CA ASP A 86 8.51 8.16 2.48
C ASP A 86 7.00 7.98 2.68
N VAL A 87 6.63 6.94 3.42
CA VAL A 87 5.25 6.60 3.77
C VAL A 87 5.18 6.18 5.22
N ILE A 88 4.31 6.82 6.00
CA ILE A 88 4.01 6.35 7.35
C ILE A 88 2.90 5.30 7.25
N TRP A 89 3.28 4.05 7.41
CA TRP A 89 2.37 2.91 7.51
C TRP A 89 1.78 2.83 8.93
N ASP A 90 0.54 2.37 9.01
CA ASP A 90 -0.23 2.29 10.24
C ASP A 90 0.31 1.24 11.22
N GLY A 91 1.31 0.44 10.87
CA GLY A 91 1.96 -0.51 11.79
C GLY A 91 1.26 -1.86 11.91
N ALA A 92 0.19 -2.10 11.16
CA ALA A 92 -0.52 -3.38 11.12
C ALA A 92 -0.58 -3.95 9.71
N VAL A 93 -0.49 -5.28 9.61
CA VAL A 93 -0.76 -6.03 8.38
C VAL A 93 -2.09 -6.73 8.56
N TYR A 94 -3.01 -6.46 7.65
CA TYR A 94 -4.36 -7.02 7.64
C TYR A 94 -4.46 -8.17 6.64
N GLY A 95 -5.16 -9.24 7.02
CA GLY A 95 -5.67 -10.28 6.15
C GLY A 95 -7.12 -9.98 5.79
N GLY A 96 -7.50 -10.26 4.55
CA GLY A 96 -8.87 -10.07 4.10
C GLY A 96 -9.17 -10.73 2.76
N ASP A 97 -10.46 -10.84 2.45
CA ASP A 97 -10.94 -11.29 1.14
C ASP A 97 -10.64 -10.23 0.09
N TYR A 98 -9.70 -10.55 -0.81
CA TYR A 98 -9.27 -9.65 -1.86
C TYR A 98 -10.42 -9.20 -2.77
N ASP A 99 -11.30 -10.12 -3.17
CA ASP A 99 -12.35 -9.81 -4.13
C ASP A 99 -13.41 -8.91 -3.48
N ARG A 100 -13.71 -9.14 -2.20
CA ARG A 100 -14.55 -8.22 -1.42
C ARG A 100 -13.89 -6.86 -1.23
N VAL A 101 -12.61 -6.77 -0.89
CA VAL A 101 -11.94 -5.46 -0.73
C VAL A 101 -11.94 -4.66 -2.03
N MET A 102 -11.74 -5.33 -3.17
CA MET A 102 -11.69 -4.69 -4.49
C MET A 102 -13.06 -4.48 -5.15
N GLU A 103 -14.14 -5.08 -4.62
CA GLU A 103 -15.51 -4.91 -5.11
C GLU A 103 -15.91 -3.42 -5.12
N GLY A 104 -16.39 -2.91 -6.26
CA GLY A 104 -16.71 -1.48 -6.43
C GLY A 104 -15.55 -0.63 -6.96
N VAL A 105 -14.31 -1.12 -6.89
CA VAL A 105 -13.13 -0.48 -7.50
C VAL A 105 -13.00 -0.93 -8.96
N THR A 106 -13.96 -0.54 -9.80
CA THR A 106 -14.08 -0.94 -11.22
C THR A 106 -12.92 -0.48 -12.12
N LYS A 107 -12.01 0.37 -11.62
CA LYS A 107 -11.01 1.09 -12.41
C LYS A 107 -9.57 0.64 -12.17
N PHE A 108 -9.34 -0.44 -11.42
CA PHE A 108 -7.99 -0.85 -11.06
C PHE A 108 -7.15 -1.39 -12.23
N ASN A 109 -7.74 -1.61 -13.41
CA ASN A 109 -7.11 -2.47 -14.41
C ASN A 109 -6.48 -1.79 -15.64
N GLU A 110 -6.61 -0.48 -15.87
CA GLU A 110 -6.19 0.05 -17.19
C GLU A 110 -5.32 1.31 -17.18
N ARG A 111 -5.32 2.11 -16.10
CA ARG A 111 -4.43 3.26 -15.98
C ARG A 111 -4.01 3.45 -14.53
N SER A 112 -2.71 3.35 -14.28
CA SER A 112 -2.07 3.97 -13.12
C SER A 112 -2.69 5.35 -12.90
N TRP A 113 -3.07 5.69 -11.66
CA TRP A 113 -3.73 6.95 -11.26
C TRP A 113 -5.24 6.98 -11.44
N THR A 114 -5.95 6.18 -10.66
CA THR A 114 -7.39 6.38 -10.50
C THR A 114 -7.67 7.46 -9.46
N SER A 115 -8.25 8.58 -9.87
CA SER A 115 -9.02 9.44 -8.99
C SER A 115 -10.28 8.70 -8.55
N ALA A 116 -10.16 7.83 -7.56
CA ALA A 116 -11.30 7.22 -6.92
C ALA A 116 -11.86 8.16 -5.83
N THR A 117 -13.16 8.07 -5.58
CA THR A 117 -13.86 9.03 -4.73
C THR A 117 -13.52 8.82 -3.25
N GLN A 118 -13.77 9.83 -2.40
CA GLN A 118 -13.63 9.65 -0.95
C GLN A 118 -14.54 8.54 -0.42
N GLY A 119 -15.68 8.28 -1.06
CA GLY A 119 -16.58 7.17 -0.71
C GLY A 119 -15.98 5.81 -1.04
N ASP A 120 -15.37 5.66 -2.22
CA ASP A 120 -14.70 4.41 -2.61
C ASP A 120 -13.54 4.08 -1.66
N PHE A 121 -12.78 5.11 -1.26
CA PHE A 121 -11.73 4.96 -0.27
C PHE A 121 -12.26 4.43 1.06
N ALA A 122 -13.30 5.07 1.59
CA ALA A 122 -13.88 4.71 2.88
C ALA A 122 -14.46 3.30 2.89
N LEU A 123 -15.08 2.87 1.79
CA LEU A 123 -15.59 1.50 1.63
C LEU A 123 -14.47 0.46 1.63
N VAL A 124 -13.41 0.70 0.85
CA VAL A 124 -12.28 -0.23 0.78
C VAL A 124 -11.58 -0.30 2.14
N GLN A 125 -11.37 0.85 2.77
CA GLN A 125 -10.80 0.95 4.10
C GLN A 125 -11.62 0.18 5.13
N SER A 126 -12.96 0.32 5.14
CA SER A 126 -13.80 -0.39 6.10
C SER A 126 -13.67 -1.91 5.93
N ARG A 127 -13.64 -2.40 4.69
CA ARG A 127 -13.45 -3.83 4.41
C ARG A 127 -12.09 -4.36 4.83
N VAL A 128 -11.03 -3.55 4.70
CA VAL A 128 -9.70 -3.91 5.23
C VAL A 128 -9.74 -4.00 6.76
N LEU A 129 -10.38 -3.03 7.42
CA LEU A 129 -10.50 -2.99 8.88
C LEU A 129 -11.44 -4.06 9.46
N GLU A 130 -12.39 -4.58 8.67
CA GLU A 130 -13.21 -5.75 9.01
C GLU A 130 -12.43 -7.07 8.93
N GLY A 131 -11.27 -7.07 8.27
CA GLY A 131 -10.37 -8.21 8.18
C GLY A 131 -9.64 -8.54 9.48
N ASP A 132 -8.82 -9.59 9.45
CA ASP A 132 -8.01 -10.00 10.59
C ASP A 132 -6.66 -9.28 10.61
N VAL A 133 -6.18 -8.87 11.79
CA VAL A 133 -4.80 -8.36 11.92
C VAL A 133 -3.86 -9.57 12.02
N VAL A 134 -3.14 -9.86 10.95
CA VAL A 134 -2.23 -11.02 10.88
C VAL A 134 -0.84 -10.74 11.48
N ALA A 135 -0.43 -9.47 11.52
CA ALA A 135 0.81 -9.06 12.18
C ALA A 135 0.72 -7.61 12.67
N ARG A 136 1.23 -7.36 13.88
CA ARG A 136 1.51 -6.02 14.40
C ARG A 136 3.01 -5.78 14.36
N VAL A 137 3.42 -4.74 13.67
CA VAL A 137 4.82 -4.39 13.44
C VAL A 137 5.29 -3.29 14.39
N LYS A 138 4.36 -2.44 14.84
CA LYS A 138 4.59 -1.38 15.85
C LYS A 138 3.63 -1.56 17.02
N ASP A 139 4.09 -1.20 18.21
CA ASP A 139 3.31 -1.33 19.46
C ASP A 139 2.08 -0.40 19.46
N ASP A 140 2.17 0.75 18.81
CA ASP A 140 1.08 1.70 18.60
C ASP A 140 0.85 1.97 17.11
N PRO A 141 -0.24 1.45 16.51
CA PRO A 141 -0.54 1.75 15.13
C PRO A 141 -0.88 3.23 14.96
N VAL A 142 -0.13 3.94 14.11
CA VAL A 142 -0.41 5.34 13.78
C VAL A 142 -1.53 5.36 12.75
N LEU A 143 -2.77 5.30 13.23
CA LEU A 143 -3.93 5.42 12.34
C LEU A 143 -3.90 6.83 11.70
N PRO A 144 -3.88 6.93 10.35
CA PRO A 144 -3.66 8.19 9.62
C PRO A 144 -4.68 9.32 9.89
N TRP A 145 -5.75 9.05 10.65
CA TRP A 145 -6.88 9.94 10.92
C TRP A 145 -7.20 10.06 12.42
N ALA A 146 -6.34 9.56 13.32
CA ALA A 146 -6.54 9.65 14.76
C ALA A 146 -6.10 11.01 15.37
N ARG A 147 -5.74 12.01 14.57
CA ARG A 147 -5.37 13.36 15.02
C ARG A 147 -5.91 14.45 14.11
#